data_AF-A0A9X1Y5V2-F1
#
_entry.id   AF-A0A9X1Y5V2-F1
#
_cell.length_a   1.000
_cell.length_b   1.000
_cell.length_c   1.000
_cell.angle_alpha   90.00
_cell.angle_beta   90.00
_cell.angle_gamma   90.00
#
_symmetry.space_group_name_H-M   'P 1'
#
loop_
_entity.id
_entity.type
_entity.pdbx_description
1 polymer ?
#
loop_
_entity_poly.entity_id
_entity_poly.type
_entity_poly.pdbx_seq_one_letter_code
_entity_poly.pdbx_strand_id
1 'polypeptide(L)' 'MSVPQLQAVQDAIEAMARTLAMAGGLAQGGRRIDLAGLDAEMASICDAAMRLPKGMAAPLRPSLEHLLLQVEQLGLLLAA' A
#
# COMPACT_ATOMS: atom_id res chain seq x y z
N MET A 1 8.85 -2.22 22.39
CA MET A 1 8.10 -1.52 21.33
C MET A 1 6.65 -1.98 21.40
N SER A 2 5.68 -1.08 21.22
CA SER A 2 4.30 -1.20 21.72
C SER A 2 3.28 -1.52 20.60
N VAL A 3 2.09 -2.00 20.98
CA VAL A 3 0.93 -2.22 20.07
C VAL A 3 0.60 -1.04 19.13
N PRO A 4 0.78 0.25 19.52
CA PRO A 4 0.52 1.40 18.64
C PRO A 4 1.34 1.43 17.35
N GLN A 5 2.57 0.89 17.33
CA GLN A 5 3.38 0.90 16.10
C GLN A 5 2.85 -0.09 15.06
N LEU A 6 2.36 -1.26 15.49
CA LEU A 6 1.74 -2.22 14.60
C LEU A 6 0.44 -1.64 14.01
N GLN A 7 -0.39 -1.03 14.86
CA GLN A 7 -1.63 -0.39 14.42
C GLN A 7 -1.35 0.73 13.42
N ALA A 8 -0.35 1.59 13.66
CA ALA A 8 0.01 2.65 12.72
C ALA A 8 0.40 2.12 11.34
N VAL A 9 1.11 0.98 11.27
CA VAL A 9 1.44 0.35 9.98
C VAL A 9 0.19 -0.24 9.32
N GLN A 10 -0.72 -0.85 10.08
CA GLN A 10 -2.00 -1.35 9.56
C GLN A 10 -2.84 -0.21 8.96
N ASP A 11 -2.98 0.90 9.70
CA ASP A 11 -3.74 2.07 9.26
C ASP A 11 -3.14 2.67 7.98
N ALA A 12 -1.81 2.71 7.88
CA ALA A 12 -1.10 3.17 6.68
C ALA A 12 -1.33 2.25 5.47
N ILE A 13 -1.27 0.92 5.67
CA ILE A 13 -1.58 -0.06 4.61
C ILE A 13 -3.03 0.11 4.14
N GLU A 14 -3.98 0.27 5.07
CA GLU A 14 -5.40 0.43 4.72
C GLU A 14 -5.66 1.74 3.97
N ALA A 15 -5.00 2.83 4.38
CA ALA A 15 -5.08 4.12 3.69
C ALA A 15 -4.52 4.03 2.26
N MET A 16 -3.39 3.35 2.07
CA MET A 16 -2.82 3.13 0.75
C MET A 16 -3.72 2.26 -0.12
N ALA A 17 -4.30 1.18 0.43
CA ALA A 17 -5.21 0.31 -0.30
C ALA A 17 -6.45 1.06 -0.82
N ARG A 18 -7.03 1.96 0.00
CA ARG A 18 -8.13 2.85 -0.43
C ARG A 18 -7.70 3.79 -1.55
N THR A 19 -6.49 4.33 -1.47
CA THR A 19 -5.93 5.25 -2.48
C THR A 19 -5.75 4.52 -3.81
N LEU A 20 -5.17 3.32 -3.81
CA LEU A 20 -5.01 2.49 -5.00
C LEU A 20 -6.34 2.06 -5.60
N ALA A 21 -7.33 1.71 -4.77
CA ALA A 21 -8.68 1.37 -5.26
C ALA A 21 -9.35 2.56 -5.96
N MET A 22 -9.25 3.76 -5.37
CA MET A 22 -9.74 4.99 -5.99
C MET A 22 -9.01 5.29 -7.30
N ALA A 23 -7.69 5.14 -7.33
CA ALA A 23 -6.91 5.29 -8.54
C ALA A 23 -7.34 4.29 -9.62
N GLY A 24 -7.52 3.02 -9.28
CA GLY A 24 -8.03 2.01 -10.21
C GLY A 24 -9.38 2.40 -10.83
N GLY A 25 -10.32 2.88 -10.01
CA GLY A 25 -11.62 3.35 -10.49
C GLY A 25 -11.53 4.56 -11.42
N LEU A 26 -10.66 5.53 -11.12
CA LEU A 26 -10.43 6.69 -11.97
C LEU A 26 -9.80 6.30 -13.31
N ALA A 27 -8.81 5.38 -13.30
CA ALA A 27 -8.12 4.92 -14.50
C ALA A 27 -9.08 4.17 -15.43
N GLN A 28 -9.90 3.28 -14.87
CA GLN A 28 -10.96 2.59 -15.61
C GLN A 28 -12.00 3.56 -16.21
N GLY A 29 -12.24 4.69 -15.54
CA GLY A 29 -13.06 5.79 -16.05
C GLY A 29 -12.39 6.67 -17.11
N GLY A 30 -11.19 6.30 -17.60
CA GLY A 30 -10.44 7.04 -18.63
C GLY A 30 -9.76 8.30 -18.11
N ARG A 31 -9.68 8.49 -16.78
CA ARG A 31 -8.95 9.62 -16.19
C ARG A 31 -7.47 9.31 -16.15
N ARG A 32 -6.65 10.28 -16.55
CA ARG A 32 -5.21 10.24 -16.28
C ARG A 32 -4.97 10.43 -14.80
N ILE A 33 -4.07 9.62 -14.27
CA ILE A 33 -3.67 9.64 -12.86
C ILE A 33 -2.19 9.87 -12.81
N ASP A 34 -1.79 10.79 -11.94
CA ASP A 34 -0.40 10.95 -11.58
C ASP A 34 -0.08 10.02 -10.41
N LEU A 35 0.96 9.20 -10.55
CA LEU A 35 1.45 8.30 -9.51
C LEU A 35 2.64 8.90 -8.73
N ALA A 36 2.93 10.19 -8.93
CA ALA A 36 3.97 10.88 -8.19
C ALA A 36 3.81 10.67 -6.67
N GLY A 37 4.90 10.24 -6.04
CA GLY A 37 4.93 10.00 -4.59
C GLY A 37 4.57 8.58 -4.16
N LEU A 38 3.99 7.73 -5.03
CA LEU A 38 3.60 6.37 -4.67
C LEU A 38 4.78 5.54 -4.15
N ASP A 39 5.93 5.61 -4.82
CA ASP A 39 7.14 4.90 -4.40
C ASP A 39 7.63 5.36 -3.02
N ALA A 40 7.54 6.66 -2.73
CA ALA A 40 7.97 7.22 -1.46
C ALA A 40 7.05 6.81 -0.31
N GLU A 41 5.73 6.82 -0.54
CA GLU A 41 4.76 6.36 0.45
C GLU A 41 4.87 4.85 0.68
N MET A 42 5.06 4.06 -0.37
CA MET A 42 5.26 2.61 -0.27
C MET A 42 6.56 2.28 0.48
N ALA A 43 7.65 2.99 0.19
CA ALA A 43 8.92 2.86 0.90
C ALA A 43 8.75 3.16 2.40
N SER A 44 7.99 4.21 2.74
CA SER A 44 7.69 4.56 4.14
C SER A 44 6.93 3.43 4.88
N ILE A 45 5.93 2.81 4.24
CA ILE A 45 5.20 1.67 4.80
C ILE A 45 6.13 0.47 5.00
N CYS A 46 6.95 0.14 4.00
CA CYS A 46 7.92 -0.95 4.06
C CYS A 46 8.96 -0.72 5.17
N ASP A 47 9.51 0.48 5.28
CA ASP A 47 10.47 0.85 6.33
C ASP A 47 9.85 0.73 7.72
N ALA A 48 8.61 1.19 7.89
CA ALA A 48 7.90 1.07 9.16
C ALA A 48 7.64 -0.41 9.53
N ALA A 49 7.24 -1.23 8.56
CA ALA A 49 7.05 -2.67 8.75
C ALA A 49 8.36 -3.40 9.09
N MET A 50 9.47 -3.06 8.43
CA MET A 50 10.79 -3.66 8.70
C MET A 50 11.35 -3.32 10.09
N ARG A 51 10.94 -2.19 10.67
CA ARG A 51 11.33 -1.78 12.04
C ARG A 51 10.54 -2.51 13.13
N LEU A 52 9.49 -3.26 12.79
CA LEU A 52 8.74 -4.03 13.77
C LEU A 52 9.56 -5.22 14.30
N PRO A 53 9.37 -5.62 15.58
CA PRO A 53 10.02 -6.81 16.12
C PRO A 53 9.67 -8.07 15.30
N LYS A 54 10.61 -9.00 15.22
CA LYS A 54 10.37 -10.33 14.65
C LYS A 54 9.16 -10.97 15.34
N GLY A 55 8.18 -11.39 14.55
CA GLY A 55 6.90 -11.96 15.03
C GLY A 55 5.73 -10.97 15.08
N MET A 56 5.98 -9.65 15.21
CA MET A 56 4.91 -8.64 15.17
C MET A 56 4.53 -8.23 13.74
N ALA A 57 5.45 -8.37 12.78
CA ALA A 57 5.17 -8.09 11.37
C ALA A 57 4.44 -9.24 10.64
N ALA A 58 4.42 -10.46 11.20
CA ALA A 58 3.82 -11.61 10.54
C ALA A 58 2.32 -11.41 10.20
N PRO A 59 1.49 -10.80 11.07
CA PRO A 59 0.11 -10.48 10.74
C PRO A 59 -0.06 -9.45 9.60
N LEU A 60 0.95 -8.65 9.28
CA LEU A 60 0.88 -7.66 8.20
C LEU A 60 1.03 -8.27 6.81
N ARG A 61 1.58 -9.48 6.73
CA ARG A 61 1.94 -10.12 5.46
C ARG A 61 0.77 -10.19 4.47
N PRO A 62 -0.43 -10.67 4.83
CA PRO A 62 -1.54 -10.74 3.88
C PRO A 62 -1.94 -9.37 3.35
N SER A 63 -1.88 -8.33 4.19
CA SER A 63 -2.24 -6.96 3.79
C SER A 63 -1.19 -6.35 2.86
N LEU A 64 0.10 -6.63 3.08
CA LEU A 64 1.18 -6.21 2.18
C LEU A 64 1.12 -6.94 0.82
N GLU A 65 0.82 -8.24 0.82
CA GLU A 65 0.61 -9.02 -0.40
C GLU A 65 -0.60 -8.50 -1.19
N HIS A 66 -1.70 -8.16 -0.51
CA HIS A 66 -2.85 -7.53 -1.16
C HIS A 66 -2.48 -6.17 -1.78
N LEU A 67 -1.71 -5.36 -1.06
CA LEU A 67 -1.27 -4.05 -1.55
C LEU A 67 -0.40 -4.17 -2.81
N LEU A 68 0.51 -5.15 -2.83
CA LEU A 68 1.33 -5.45 -4.01
C LEU A 68 0.47 -5.79 -5.23
N LEU A 69 -0.51 -6.69 -5.05
CA LEU A 69 -1.43 -7.05 -6.14
C LEU A 69 -2.21 -5.84 -6.68
N GLN A 70 -2.64 -4.91 -5.81
CA GLN A 70 -3.31 -3.69 -6.25
C GLN A 70 -2.40 -2.78 -7.07
N VAL A 71 -1.13 -2.63 -6.68
CA VAL A 71 -0.15 -1.84 -7.44
C VAL A 71 0.12 -2.48 -8.80
N GLU A 72 0.31 -3.80 -8.85
CA GLU A 72 0.53 -4.52 -10.10
C GLU A 72 -0.66 -4.37 -11.06
N GLN A 73 -1.89 -4.53 -10.56
CA GLN A 73 -3.11 -4.33 -11.35
C GLN A 73 -3.23 -2.89 -11.86
N LEU A 74 -2.92 -1.89 -11.03
CA LEU A 74 -2.94 -0.49 -11.45
C LEU A 74 -1.89 -0.22 -12.54
N GLY A 75 -0.69 -0.80 -12.41
CA GLY A 75 0.36 -0.72 -13.44
C GLY A 75 -0.09 -1.29 -14.78
N LEU A 76 -0.78 -2.44 -14.77
CA LEU A 76 -1.34 -3.02 -16.00
C LEU A 76 -2.43 -2.14 -16.61
N LEU A 77 -3.31 -1.54 -15.79
CA LEU A 77 -4.36 -0.65 -16.27
C LEU A 77 -3.81 0.63 -16.92
N LEU A 78 -2.71 1.16 -16.39
CA LEU A 78 -2.10 2.39 -16.90
C LEU A 78 -1.17 2.17 -18.10
N ALA A 79 -0.75 0.93 -18.35
CA ALA A 79 0.02 0.54 -19.52
C ALA A 79 -0.84 0.22 -20.76
N ALA A 80 -2.17 0.12 -20.59
CA ALA A 80 -3.16 -0.14 -21.62
C ALA A 80 -3.66 1.15 -22.30
#